data_AF-A4CR89-F1
#
_entry.id   AF-A4CR89-F1
#
_cell.length_a   1.000
_cell.length_b   1.000
_cell.length_c   1.000
_cell.angle_alpha   90.00
_cell.angle_beta   90.00
_cell.angle_gamma   90.00
#
_symmetry.space_group_name_H-M   'P 1'
#
loop_
_entity.id
_entity.type
_entity.pdbx_description
1 polymer ?
#
loop_
_entity_poly.entity_id
_entity_poly.type
_entity_poly.pdbx_seq_one_letter_code
_entity_poly.pdbx_strand_id
1 'polypeptide(L)'
;MALRRPLPRFWLIATLGCVAILCGTAYWWERQLPQRLRDAAKAGDLEACLRYGEQLAALRWLGNEAPLEQAVCRRRQAQIMWNAGDTSKALELQAQLVNSTVGTKAQQAADRKQLQDWRREVRDKALSQFRAGDLDKALATLSILEARGQRTGAQLSDSLKETWNRNRIDHERLQERVRRRQWWEALSALNQLDHPWWQRHALPLRRQIETAIKDLRDQQSHTSHGDLPDHTVDTERLNAAVEQRIGEGMDPWSAFVAGCSDLGGVLVEEGPESLCKAKGP
;
A
#
# COMPACT_ATOMS: atom_id res chain seq x y z
N MET A 1 -43.87 54.83 52.59
CA MET A 1 -44.44 54.88 51.23
C MET A 1 -43.30 54.83 50.22
N ALA A 2 -43.18 53.73 49.47
CA ALA A 2 -42.15 53.57 48.45
C ALA A 2 -42.52 54.39 47.21
N LEU A 3 -41.75 55.43 46.91
CA LEU A 3 -41.90 56.26 45.71
C LEU A 3 -41.57 55.43 44.46
N ARG A 4 -42.61 54.90 43.80
CA ARG A 4 -42.52 54.39 42.43
C ARG A 4 -42.29 55.58 41.49
N ARG A 5 -41.03 55.86 41.15
CA ARG A 5 -40.70 56.78 40.04
C ARG A 5 -41.06 56.08 38.72
N PRO A 6 -41.94 56.64 37.87
CA PRO A 6 -42.14 56.10 36.55
C PRO A 6 -40.84 56.29 35.76
N LEU A 7 -40.28 55.21 35.25
CA LEU A 7 -39.23 55.29 34.24
C LEU A 7 -39.70 56.25 33.14
N PRO A 8 -38.93 57.29 32.79
CA PRO A 8 -39.37 58.27 31.80
C PRO A 8 -39.62 57.54 30.49
N ARG A 9 -40.87 57.56 30.01
CA ARG A 9 -41.31 56.87 28.78
C ARG A 9 -40.39 57.14 27.59
N PHE A 10 -39.74 58.31 27.57
CA PHE A 10 -38.71 58.68 26.59
C PHE A 10 -37.53 57.70 26.53
N TRP A 11 -37.00 57.27 27.68
CA TRP A 11 -35.89 56.30 27.72
C TRP A 11 -36.31 54.91 27.23
N LEU A 12 -37.55 54.50 27.54
CA LEU A 12 -38.12 53.25 27.02
C LEU A 12 -38.31 53.30 25.49
N ILE A 13 -38.80 54.42 24.95
CA ILE A 13 -38.97 54.59 23.50
C ILE A 13 -37.61 54.66 22.80
N ALA A 14 -36.62 55.34 23.40
CA ALA A 14 -35.27 55.45 22.85
C ALA A 14 -34.55 54.09 22.81
N THR A 15 -34.64 53.29 23.88
CA THR A 15 -34.01 51.96 23.91
C THR A 15 -34.74 50.97 22.99
N LEU A 16 -36.08 50.96 22.99
CA LEU A 16 -36.86 50.12 22.07
C LEU A 16 -36.63 50.51 20.60
N GLY A 17 -36.55 51.80 20.29
CA GLY A 17 -36.23 52.29 18.95
C GLY A 17 -34.83 51.89 18.51
N CYS A 18 -33.84 52.01 19.40
CA CYS A 18 -32.46 51.59 19.10
C CYS A 18 -32.37 50.07 18.85
N VAL A 19 -33.03 49.26 19.69
CA VAL A 19 -33.12 47.81 19.49
C VAL A 19 -33.84 47.47 18.18
N ALA A 20 -34.94 48.16 17.84
CA ALA A 20 -35.65 47.93 16.59
C ALA A 20 -34.80 48.29 15.36
N ILE A 21 -34.01 49.38 15.42
CA ILE A 21 -33.07 49.75 14.35
C ILE A 21 -31.97 48.70 14.20
N LEU A 22 -31.37 48.25 15.32
CA LEU A 22 -30.35 47.19 15.30
C LEU A 22 -30.91 45.90 14.70
N CYS A 23 -32.09 45.46 15.15
CA CYS A 23 -32.77 44.30 14.58
C CYS A 23 -33.09 44.48 13.09
N GLY A 24 -33.52 45.67 12.67
CA GLY A 24 -33.80 45.99 11.28
C GLY A 24 -32.55 45.92 10.38
N THR A 25 -31.43 46.48 10.84
CA THR A 25 -30.15 46.43 10.12
C THR A 25 -29.59 45.00 10.02
N ALA A 26 -29.69 44.22 11.10
CA ALA A 26 -29.30 42.81 11.10
C ALA A 26 -30.16 42.00 10.12
N TYR A 27 -31.48 42.19 10.15
CA TYR A 27 -32.41 41.51 9.25
C TYR A 27 -32.18 41.86 7.77
N TRP A 28 -31.90 43.13 7.48
CA TRP A 28 -31.58 43.57 6.12
C TRP A 28 -30.27 42.96 5.61
N TRP A 29 -29.24 42.93 6.46
CA TRP A 29 -27.94 42.32 6.14
C TRP A 29 -28.04 40.81 5.93
N GLU A 30 -28.83 40.12 6.76
CA GLU A 30 -29.12 38.68 6.62
C GLU A 30 -29.76 38.35 5.26
N ARG A 31 -30.64 39.21 4.75
CA ARG A 31 -31.29 39.02 3.45
C ARG A 31 -30.35 39.23 2.26
N GLN A 32 -29.29 40.02 2.42
CA GLN A 32 -28.38 40.36 1.32
C GLN A 32 -27.35 39.27 1.03
N LEU A 33 -26.88 38.55 2.06
CA LEU A 33 -25.85 37.51 1.93
C LEU A 33 -26.24 36.35 0.99
N PRO A 34 -27.45 35.77 1.08
CA PRO A 34 -27.89 34.71 0.16
C PRO A 34 -27.94 35.15 -1.29
N GLN A 35 -28.29 36.42 -1.56
CA GLN A 35 -28.31 36.97 -2.92
C GLN A 35 -26.90 37.08 -3.47
N ARG A 36 -25.96 37.64 -2.70
CA ARG A 36 -24.54 37.73 -3.08
C ARG A 36 -23.92 36.36 -3.35
N LEU A 37 -24.30 35.35 -2.58
CA LEU A 37 -23.86 33.97 -2.81
C LEU A 37 -24.39 33.41 -4.13
N ARG A 38 -25.68 33.59 -4.44
CA ARG A 38 -26.27 33.18 -5.73
C ARG A 38 -25.63 33.92 -6.90
N ASP A 39 -25.37 35.22 -6.74
CA ASP A 39 -24.75 36.03 -7.79
C ASP A 39 -23.30 35.60 -8.03
N ALA A 40 -22.53 35.32 -6.97
CA ALA A 40 -21.18 34.76 -7.09
C ALA A 40 -21.18 33.36 -7.74
N ALA A 41 -22.12 32.49 -7.35
CA ALA A 41 -22.29 31.16 -7.94
C ALA A 41 -22.61 31.26 -9.45
N LYS A 42 -23.51 32.18 -9.84
CA LYS A 42 -23.86 32.46 -11.24
C LYS A 42 -22.70 33.07 -12.03
N ALA A 43 -21.95 33.98 -11.41
CA ALA A 43 -20.77 34.61 -12.01
C ALA A 43 -19.58 33.64 -12.14
N GLY A 44 -19.64 32.46 -11.50
CA GLY A 44 -18.54 31.51 -11.47
C GLY A 44 -17.39 31.95 -10.54
N ASP A 45 -17.60 32.96 -9.70
CA ASP A 45 -16.65 33.39 -8.68
C ASP A 45 -16.72 32.43 -7.48
N LEU A 46 -15.97 31.33 -7.59
CA LEU A 46 -15.99 30.25 -6.61
C LEU A 46 -15.39 30.67 -5.27
N GLU A 47 -14.42 31.57 -5.27
CA GLU A 47 -13.79 32.07 -4.05
C GLU A 47 -14.77 32.96 -3.28
N ALA A 48 -15.43 33.90 -3.95
CA ALA A 48 -16.47 34.70 -3.33
C ALA A 48 -17.66 33.83 -2.89
N CYS A 49 -18.05 32.84 -3.69
CA CYS A 49 -19.13 31.92 -3.33
C CYS A 49 -18.81 31.11 -2.07
N LEU A 50 -17.59 30.59 -1.94
CA LEU A 50 -17.14 29.88 -0.74
C LEU A 50 -17.07 30.80 0.48
N ARG A 51 -16.51 32.01 0.32
CA ARG A 51 -16.42 33.01 1.40
C ARG A 51 -17.80 33.40 1.93
N TYR A 52 -18.75 33.73 1.05
CA TYR A 52 -20.12 34.03 1.47
C TYR A 52 -20.81 32.81 2.07
N GLY A 53 -20.51 31.61 1.55
CA GLY A 53 -21.04 30.36 2.09
C GLY A 53 -20.54 30.07 3.51
N GLU A 54 -19.28 30.33 3.80
CA GLU A 54 -18.71 30.18 5.15
C GLU A 54 -19.30 31.20 6.13
N GLN A 55 -19.49 32.46 5.70
CA GLN A 55 -20.17 33.48 6.48
C GLN A 55 -21.61 33.08 6.82
N LEU A 56 -22.34 32.52 5.85
CA LEU A 56 -23.68 31.96 6.07
C LEU A 56 -23.67 30.74 6.99
N ALA A 57 -22.68 29.86 6.86
CA ALA A 57 -22.53 28.70 7.74
C ALA A 57 -22.23 29.09 9.20
N ALA A 58 -21.48 30.17 9.43
CA ALA A 58 -21.27 30.72 10.77
C ALA A 58 -22.57 31.25 11.40
N LEU A 59 -23.53 31.68 10.57
CA LEU A 59 -24.85 32.15 10.99
C LEU A 59 -25.88 31.02 11.11
N ARG A 60 -25.50 29.75 10.93
CA ARG A 60 -26.41 28.60 10.94
C ARG A 60 -27.15 28.41 12.28
N TRP A 61 -26.63 28.95 13.37
CA TRP A 61 -27.31 28.94 14.68
C TRP A 61 -28.63 29.75 14.68
N LEU A 62 -28.84 30.64 13.69
CA LEU A 62 -30.08 31.41 13.50
C LEU A 62 -31.19 30.63 12.76
N GLY A 63 -30.99 29.33 12.49
CA GLY A 63 -32.06 28.43 12.03
C GLY A 63 -32.23 28.27 10.52
N ASN A 64 -31.35 28.86 9.69
CA ASN A 64 -31.39 28.68 8.25
C ASN A 64 -30.59 27.45 7.79
N GLU A 65 -31.17 26.63 6.90
CA GLU A 65 -30.50 25.50 6.24
C GLU A 65 -29.29 25.97 5.41
N ALA A 66 -28.26 25.12 5.29
CA ALA A 66 -27.10 25.43 4.47
C ALA A 66 -27.51 25.52 2.98
N PRO A 67 -27.18 26.62 2.28
CA PRO A 67 -27.69 26.86 0.94
C PRO A 67 -27.14 25.85 -0.08
N LEU A 68 -28.02 25.28 -0.92
CA LEU A 68 -27.67 24.33 -2.00
C LEU A 68 -26.56 24.86 -2.93
N GLU A 69 -26.58 26.16 -3.19
CA GLU A 69 -25.58 26.88 -4.00
C GLU A 69 -24.15 26.75 -3.44
N GLN A 70 -24.00 26.75 -2.11
CA GLN A 70 -22.68 26.55 -1.47
C GLN A 70 -22.12 25.16 -1.78
N ALA A 71 -22.97 24.13 -1.84
CA ALA A 71 -22.53 22.78 -2.21
C ALA A 71 -22.09 22.71 -3.67
N VAL A 72 -22.75 23.43 -4.59
CA VAL A 72 -22.34 23.52 -5.99
C VAL A 72 -20.97 24.16 -6.13
N CYS A 73 -20.76 25.31 -5.49
CA CYS A 73 -19.46 26.00 -5.52
C CYS A 73 -18.35 25.15 -4.92
N ARG A 74 -18.61 24.49 -3.78
CA ARG A 74 -17.64 23.62 -3.12
C ARG A 74 -17.28 22.40 -3.97
N ARG A 75 -18.24 21.76 -4.66
CA ARG A 75 -17.95 20.66 -5.61
C ARG A 75 -17.04 21.13 -6.74
N ARG A 76 -17.35 22.28 -7.34
CA ARG A 76 -16.56 22.81 -8.45
C ARG A 76 -15.15 23.22 -8.02
N GLN A 77 -15.02 23.86 -6.86
CA GLN A 77 -13.71 24.20 -6.32
C GLN A 77 -12.90 22.96 -5.96
N ALA A 78 -13.52 21.95 -5.34
CA ALA A 78 -12.85 20.68 -5.05
C ALA A 78 -12.29 20.05 -6.32
N GLN A 79 -13.07 20.04 -7.41
CA GLN A 79 -12.64 19.50 -8.69
C GLN A 79 -11.50 20.32 -9.31
N ILE A 80 -11.54 21.65 -9.23
CA ILE A 80 -10.47 22.52 -9.72
C ILE A 80 -9.17 22.25 -8.96
N MET A 81 -9.24 22.18 -7.63
CA MET A 81 -8.08 21.88 -6.78
C MET A 81 -7.52 20.49 -7.09
N TRP A 82 -8.39 19.51 -7.32
CA TRP A 82 -7.99 18.17 -7.73
C TRP A 82 -7.22 18.19 -9.05
N ASN A 83 -7.79 18.84 -10.07
CA ASN A 83 -7.17 18.94 -11.39
C ASN A 83 -5.87 19.76 -11.39
N ALA A 84 -5.75 20.73 -10.48
CA ALA A 84 -4.54 21.53 -10.30
C ALA A 84 -3.44 20.80 -9.51
N GLY A 85 -3.73 19.61 -8.96
CA GLY A 85 -2.79 18.83 -8.15
C GLY A 85 -2.74 19.21 -6.67
N ASP A 86 -3.56 20.17 -6.22
CA ASP A 86 -3.76 20.48 -4.80
C ASP A 86 -4.73 19.48 -4.17
N THR A 87 -4.24 18.24 -4.04
CA THR A 87 -5.01 17.09 -3.54
C THR A 87 -5.46 17.28 -2.09
N SER A 88 -4.68 17.99 -1.28
CA SER A 88 -5.02 18.28 0.12
C SER A 88 -6.27 19.13 0.22
N LYS A 89 -6.29 20.28 -0.48
CA LYS A 89 -7.44 21.18 -0.48
C LYS A 89 -8.67 20.57 -1.14
N ALA A 90 -8.47 19.79 -2.22
CA ALA A 90 -9.56 19.06 -2.87
C ALA A 90 -10.24 18.06 -1.93
N LEU A 91 -9.46 17.23 -1.24
CA LEU A 91 -9.97 16.25 -0.28
C LEU A 91 -10.66 16.92 0.92
N GLU A 92 -10.12 18.04 1.39
CA GLU A 92 -10.75 18.84 2.45
C GLU A 92 -12.14 19.31 2.04
N LEU A 93 -12.25 19.97 0.88
CA LEU A 93 -13.54 20.47 0.36
C LEU A 93 -14.53 19.33 0.15
N GLN A 94 -14.07 18.18 -0.36
CA GLN A 94 -14.91 17.02 -0.56
C GLN A 94 -15.39 16.38 0.76
N ALA A 95 -14.52 16.33 1.78
CA ALA A 95 -14.90 15.86 3.12
C ALA A 95 -15.94 16.79 3.77
N GLN A 96 -15.79 18.11 3.62
CA GLN A 96 -16.78 19.07 4.08
C GLN A 96 -18.15 18.88 3.40
N LEU A 97 -18.18 18.58 2.09
CA LEU A 97 -19.42 18.25 1.38
C LEU A 97 -20.13 17.05 2.00
N VAL A 98 -19.41 15.95 2.17
CA VAL A 98 -19.93 14.70 2.75
C VAL A 98 -20.49 14.92 4.15
N ASN A 99 -19.84 15.76 4.97
CA ASN A 99 -20.28 16.05 6.33
C ASN A 99 -21.46 17.03 6.40
N SER A 100 -21.69 17.85 5.37
CA SER A 100 -22.72 18.90 5.39
C SER A 100 -24.15 18.40 5.15
N THR A 101 -24.33 17.16 4.70
CA THR A 101 -25.61 16.54 4.31
C THR A 101 -26.47 17.37 3.35
N VAL A 102 -25.87 18.30 2.58
CA VAL A 102 -26.58 19.17 1.63
C VAL A 102 -26.82 18.45 0.30
N GLY A 103 -28.05 18.59 -0.24
CA GLY A 103 -28.44 18.05 -1.54
C GLY A 103 -29.28 16.76 -1.46
N THR A 104 -29.62 16.21 -2.62
CA THR A 104 -30.44 14.98 -2.71
C THR A 104 -29.65 13.75 -2.23
N LYS A 105 -30.34 12.67 -1.86
CA LYS A 105 -29.69 11.40 -1.49
C LYS A 105 -28.71 10.90 -2.57
N ALA A 106 -29.05 11.09 -3.85
CA ALA A 106 -28.18 10.74 -4.97
C ALA A 106 -26.90 11.59 -5.00
N GLN A 107 -27.01 12.90 -4.78
CA GLN A 107 -25.86 13.80 -4.70
C GLN A 107 -24.95 13.46 -3.51
N GLN A 108 -25.52 13.20 -2.34
CA GLN A 108 -24.76 12.78 -1.15
C GLN A 108 -24.06 11.43 -1.35
N ALA A 109 -24.65 10.50 -2.10
CA ALA A 109 -24.02 9.24 -2.46
C ALA A 109 -22.85 9.47 -3.44
N ALA A 110 -23.04 10.34 -4.44
CA ALA A 110 -21.99 10.73 -5.38
C ALA A 110 -20.82 11.41 -4.66
N ASP A 111 -21.09 12.33 -3.72
CA ASP A 111 -20.06 13.03 -2.97
C ASP A 111 -19.22 12.07 -2.11
N ARG A 112 -19.87 11.08 -1.48
CA ARG A 112 -19.20 10.02 -0.72
C ARG A 112 -18.34 9.14 -1.60
N LYS A 113 -18.87 8.74 -2.76
CA LYS A 113 -18.15 7.94 -3.75
C LYS A 113 -16.91 8.69 -4.26
N GLN A 114 -17.06 9.95 -4.64
CA GLN A 114 -15.96 10.80 -5.12
C GLN A 114 -14.84 10.90 -4.07
N LEU A 115 -15.20 11.12 -2.79
CA LEU A 115 -14.22 11.17 -1.71
C LEU A 115 -13.45 9.85 -1.57
N GLN A 116 -14.13 8.71 -1.68
CA GLN A 116 -13.50 7.39 -1.61
C GLN A 116 -12.58 7.12 -2.80
N ASP A 117 -13.01 7.50 -4.00
CA ASP A 117 -12.25 7.32 -5.24
C ASP A 117 -10.96 8.17 -5.20
N TRP A 118 -11.06 9.45 -4.82
CA TRP A 118 -9.88 10.32 -4.65
C TRP A 118 -8.91 9.83 -3.57
N ARG A 119 -9.42 9.37 -2.42
CA ARG A 119 -8.57 8.77 -1.38
C ARG A 119 -7.86 7.51 -1.87
N ARG A 120 -8.52 6.72 -2.70
CA ARG A 120 -7.92 5.53 -3.33
C ARG A 120 -6.82 5.94 -4.30
N GLU A 121 -7.04 6.93 -5.14
CA GLU A 121 -6.03 7.42 -6.10
C GLU A 121 -4.77 7.93 -5.40
N VAL A 122 -4.91 8.70 -4.30
CA VAL A 122 -3.77 9.12 -3.48
C VAL A 122 -3.02 7.93 -2.88
N ARG A 123 -3.74 6.92 -2.38
CA ARG A 123 -3.14 5.70 -1.84
C ARG A 123 -2.38 4.92 -2.91
N ASP A 124 -2.97 4.73 -4.08
CA ASP A 124 -2.39 3.97 -5.18
C ASP A 124 -1.13 4.66 -5.72
N LYS A 125 -1.15 5.99 -5.78
CA LYS A 125 0.03 6.81 -6.11
C LYS A 125 1.17 6.60 -5.10
N ALA A 126 0.86 6.63 -3.80
CA ALA A 126 1.85 6.36 -2.77
C ALA A 126 2.42 4.93 -2.85
N LEU A 127 1.56 3.93 -3.08
CA LEU A 127 2.01 2.54 -3.25
C LEU A 127 2.86 2.35 -4.49
N SER A 128 2.58 3.07 -5.58
CA SER A 128 3.41 3.08 -6.78
C SER A 128 4.79 3.66 -6.50
N GLN A 129 4.87 4.82 -5.81
CA GLN A 129 6.14 5.43 -5.40
C GLN A 129 6.94 4.50 -4.47
N PHE A 130 6.27 3.85 -3.51
CA PHE A 130 6.90 2.88 -2.62
C PHE A 130 7.51 1.70 -3.39
N ARG A 131 6.74 1.04 -4.27
CA ARG A 131 7.25 -0.05 -5.13
C ARG A 131 8.40 0.40 -6.04
N ALA A 132 8.43 1.67 -6.41
CA ALA A 132 9.50 2.27 -7.19
C ALA A 132 10.78 2.56 -6.38
N GLY A 133 10.73 2.46 -5.05
CA GLY A 133 11.87 2.72 -4.15
C GLY A 133 11.85 4.09 -3.49
N ASP A 134 10.83 4.92 -3.74
CA ASP A 134 10.73 6.28 -3.19
C ASP A 134 9.87 6.29 -1.91
N LEU A 135 10.41 5.75 -0.79
CA LEU A 135 9.69 5.72 0.49
C LEU A 135 9.26 7.12 0.94
N ASP A 136 10.15 8.11 0.89
CA ASP A 136 9.86 9.45 1.40
C ASP A 136 8.72 10.14 0.62
N LYS A 137 8.70 9.99 -0.72
CA LYS A 137 7.60 10.52 -1.54
C LYS A 137 6.28 9.80 -1.27
N ALA A 138 6.32 8.48 -1.06
CA ALA A 138 5.15 7.70 -0.71
C ALA A 138 4.54 8.18 0.62
N LEU A 139 5.38 8.38 1.65
CA LEU A 139 4.95 8.88 2.95
C LEU A 139 4.40 10.32 2.86
N ALA A 140 5.06 11.21 2.13
CA ALA A 140 4.57 12.57 1.90
C ALA A 140 3.22 12.59 1.14
N THR A 141 2.98 11.63 0.26
CA THR A 141 1.69 11.49 -0.44
C THR A 141 0.61 10.97 0.51
N LEU A 142 0.93 10.02 1.39
CA LEU A 142 -0.01 9.47 2.38
C LEU A 142 -0.36 10.44 3.50
N SER A 143 0.57 11.32 3.91
CA SER A 143 0.33 12.28 5.00
C SER A 143 -0.86 13.20 4.72
N ILE A 144 -1.20 13.43 3.45
CA ILE A 144 -2.38 14.17 3.00
C ILE A 144 -3.68 13.51 3.50
N LEU A 145 -3.70 12.18 3.57
CA LEU A 145 -4.84 11.39 4.07
C LEU A 145 -4.87 11.31 5.61
N GLU A 146 -3.73 11.50 6.26
CA GLU A 146 -3.56 11.41 7.71
C GLU A 146 -3.83 12.73 8.43
N ALA A 147 -3.64 13.84 7.73
CA ALA A 147 -3.97 15.17 8.20
C ALA A 147 -5.45 15.21 8.63
N ARG A 148 -5.69 15.46 9.93
CA ARG A 148 -6.99 15.44 10.65
C ARG A 148 -7.54 14.07 11.09
N GLY A 149 -6.67 13.19 11.58
CA GLY A 149 -7.09 12.15 12.54
C GLY A 149 -7.80 10.94 11.95
N GLN A 150 -7.71 10.73 10.64
CA GLN A 150 -8.13 9.48 10.03
C GLN A 150 -7.08 8.39 10.31
N ARG A 151 -7.27 7.67 11.42
CA ARG A 151 -6.38 6.57 11.90
C ARG A 151 -5.98 5.56 10.83
N THR A 152 -6.79 5.36 9.79
CA THR A 152 -6.54 4.40 8.72
C THR A 152 -5.29 4.73 7.89
N GLY A 153 -4.88 6.01 7.80
CA GLY A 153 -3.68 6.40 7.05
C GLY A 153 -2.38 6.01 7.78
N ALA A 154 -2.29 6.30 9.08
CA ALA A 154 -1.09 6.07 9.89
C ALA A 154 -0.64 4.60 9.87
N GLN A 155 -1.60 3.67 9.90
CA GLN A 155 -1.31 2.22 9.81
C GLN A 155 -0.60 1.84 8.51
N LEU A 156 -0.95 2.47 7.39
CA LEU A 156 -0.30 2.18 6.12
C LEU A 156 1.11 2.76 6.09
N SER A 157 1.29 4.02 6.47
CA SER A 157 2.60 4.66 6.52
C SER A 157 3.59 3.89 7.42
N ASP A 158 3.14 3.43 8.59
CA ASP A 158 3.97 2.64 9.49
C ASP A 158 4.32 1.27 8.90
N SER A 159 3.36 0.59 8.26
CA SER A 159 3.60 -0.68 7.56
C SER A 159 4.61 -0.54 6.40
N LEU A 160 4.57 0.58 5.66
CA LEU A 160 5.56 0.86 4.61
C LEU A 160 6.96 1.05 5.19
N LYS A 161 7.10 1.81 6.27
CA LYS A 161 8.38 2.01 6.97
C LYS A 161 8.95 0.70 7.49
N GLU A 162 8.11 -0.12 8.12
CA GLU A 162 8.50 -1.43 8.65
C GLU A 162 9.00 -2.35 7.54
N THR A 163 8.22 -2.50 6.46
CA THR A 163 8.58 -3.32 5.30
C THR A 163 9.89 -2.85 4.67
N TRP A 164 10.05 -1.53 4.51
CA TRP A 164 11.27 -0.95 3.98
C TRP A 164 12.49 -1.25 4.84
N ASN A 165 12.36 -1.04 6.16
CA ASN A 165 13.46 -1.29 7.09
C ASN A 165 13.82 -2.77 7.21
N ARG A 166 12.82 -3.67 7.19
CA ARG A 166 13.04 -5.13 7.15
C ARG A 166 13.90 -5.50 5.93
N ASN A 167 13.47 -5.08 4.73
CA ASN A 167 14.21 -5.39 3.50
C ASN A 167 15.62 -4.77 3.48
N ARG A 168 15.81 -3.57 4.03
CA ARG A 168 17.14 -2.97 4.18
C ARG A 168 18.06 -3.87 5.02
N ILE A 169 17.59 -4.31 6.19
CA ILE A 169 18.34 -5.18 7.09
C ILE A 169 18.64 -6.53 6.43
N ASP A 170 17.65 -7.13 5.75
CA ASP A 170 17.83 -8.41 5.07
C ASP A 170 18.81 -8.30 3.91
N HIS A 171 18.81 -7.18 3.19
CA HIS A 171 19.80 -6.89 2.16
C HIS A 171 21.22 -6.71 2.74
N GLU A 172 21.37 -6.04 3.88
CA GLU A 172 22.67 -5.92 4.57
C GLU A 172 23.19 -7.29 5.02
N ARG A 173 22.32 -8.16 5.56
CA ARG A 173 22.66 -9.54 5.93
C ARG A 173 23.03 -10.37 4.71
N LEU A 174 22.29 -10.24 3.61
CA LEU A 174 22.60 -10.88 2.34
C LEU A 174 24.01 -10.52 1.88
N GLN A 175 24.36 -9.23 1.87
CA GLN A 175 25.70 -8.77 1.49
C GLN A 175 26.78 -9.40 2.37
N GLU A 176 26.58 -9.47 3.69
CA GLU A 176 27.54 -10.08 4.60
C GLU A 176 27.73 -11.59 4.34
N ARG A 177 26.64 -12.33 4.10
CA ARG A 177 26.71 -13.76 3.77
C ARG A 177 27.45 -14.01 2.44
N VAL A 178 27.21 -13.17 1.44
CA VAL A 178 27.93 -13.20 0.16
C VAL A 178 29.43 -12.95 0.38
N ARG A 179 29.82 -11.96 1.19
CA ARG A 179 31.23 -11.70 1.52
C ARG A 179 31.90 -12.89 2.21
N ARG A 180 31.17 -13.57 3.10
CA ARG A 180 31.62 -14.78 3.82
C ARG A 180 31.55 -16.06 2.98
N ARG A 181 31.10 -15.98 1.72
CA ARG A 181 30.91 -17.13 0.82
C ARG A 181 29.94 -18.19 1.39
N GLN A 182 29.00 -17.77 2.22
CA GLN A 182 27.93 -18.61 2.76
C GLN A 182 26.79 -18.69 1.75
N TRP A 183 27.02 -19.42 0.65
CA TRP A 183 26.19 -19.30 -0.56
C TRP A 183 24.75 -19.77 -0.38
N TRP A 184 24.53 -20.87 0.34
CA TRP A 184 23.19 -21.41 0.60
C TRP A 184 22.38 -20.49 1.53
N GLU A 185 23.02 -19.94 2.56
CA GLU A 185 22.40 -18.98 3.46
C GLU A 185 22.17 -17.62 2.79
N ALA A 186 23.07 -17.22 1.88
CA ALA A 186 22.89 -16.03 1.05
C ALA A 186 21.68 -16.21 0.13
N LEU A 187 21.51 -17.37 -0.50
CA LEU A 187 20.33 -17.67 -1.31
C LEU A 187 19.03 -17.62 -0.47
N SER A 188 19.06 -18.17 0.74
CA SER A 188 17.92 -18.10 1.67
C SER A 188 17.57 -16.64 2.03
N ALA A 189 18.57 -15.83 2.39
CA ALA A 189 18.38 -14.40 2.68
C ALA A 189 17.86 -13.61 1.47
N LEU A 190 18.36 -13.92 0.26
CA LEU A 190 17.88 -13.31 -0.99
C LEU A 190 16.39 -13.57 -1.22
N ASN A 191 15.91 -14.77 -0.89
CA ASN A 191 14.50 -15.16 -1.05
C ASN A 191 13.57 -14.51 -0.02
N GLN A 192 14.11 -13.95 1.07
CA GLN A 192 13.34 -13.21 2.07
C GLN A 192 13.05 -11.76 1.67
N LEU A 193 13.74 -11.23 0.65
CA LEU A 193 13.45 -9.90 0.11
C LEU A 193 12.09 -9.92 -0.60
N ASP A 194 11.11 -9.23 -0.03
CA ASP A 194 9.73 -9.21 -0.50
C ASP A 194 9.31 -7.87 -1.13
N HIS A 195 10.22 -6.90 -1.16
CA HIS A 195 9.97 -5.60 -1.79
C HIS A 195 10.52 -5.52 -3.24
N PRO A 196 9.72 -5.10 -4.24
CA PRO A 196 10.12 -5.10 -5.65
C PRO A 196 11.39 -4.29 -5.97
N TRP A 197 11.58 -3.14 -5.31
CA TRP A 197 12.79 -2.35 -5.50
C TRP A 197 14.03 -3.08 -4.94
N TRP A 198 13.92 -3.69 -3.76
CA TRP A 198 15.03 -4.40 -3.12
C TRP A 198 15.41 -5.68 -3.89
N GLN A 199 14.42 -6.40 -4.41
CA GLN A 199 14.64 -7.56 -5.31
C GLN A 199 15.40 -7.16 -6.58
N ARG A 200 15.04 -6.04 -7.21
CA ARG A 200 15.77 -5.51 -8.38
C ARG A 200 17.18 -5.07 -8.01
N HIS A 201 17.35 -4.42 -6.86
CA HIS A 201 18.64 -3.95 -6.39
C HIS A 201 19.59 -5.11 -6.02
N ALA A 202 19.04 -6.24 -5.58
CA ALA A 202 19.79 -7.45 -5.26
C ALA A 202 20.18 -8.32 -6.47
N LEU A 203 19.77 -7.96 -7.71
CA LEU A 203 20.08 -8.74 -8.93
C LEU A 203 21.58 -9.02 -9.16
N PRO A 204 22.53 -8.10 -8.87
CA PRO A 204 23.95 -8.42 -8.96
C PRO A 204 24.36 -9.52 -7.98
N LEU A 205 23.88 -9.44 -6.73
CA LEU A 205 24.15 -10.46 -5.70
C LEU A 205 23.51 -11.80 -6.06
N ARG A 206 22.29 -11.80 -6.61
CA ARG A 206 21.63 -13.02 -7.11
C ARG A 206 22.51 -13.76 -8.12
N ARG A 207 22.99 -13.05 -9.15
CA ARG A 207 23.86 -13.64 -10.19
C ARG A 207 25.15 -14.21 -9.60
N GLN A 208 25.75 -13.50 -8.65
CA GLN A 208 26.94 -13.96 -7.95
C GLN A 208 26.69 -15.25 -7.16
N ILE A 209 25.59 -15.31 -6.40
CA ILE A 209 25.21 -16.49 -5.60
C ILE A 209 24.91 -17.68 -6.50
N GLU A 210 24.10 -17.49 -7.55
CA GLU A 210 23.73 -18.56 -8.49
C GLU A 210 24.95 -19.14 -9.20
N THR A 211 25.89 -18.28 -9.62
CA THR A 211 27.16 -18.72 -10.24
C THR A 211 28.00 -19.54 -9.26
N ALA A 212 28.21 -19.03 -8.04
CA ALA A 212 29.02 -19.73 -7.05
C ALA A 212 28.43 -21.08 -6.62
N ILE A 213 27.10 -21.17 -6.50
CA ILE A 213 26.41 -22.43 -6.19
C ILE A 213 26.56 -23.42 -7.35
N LYS A 214 26.46 -22.94 -8.61
CA LYS A 214 26.67 -23.78 -9.78
C LYS A 214 28.11 -24.32 -9.80
N ASP A 215 29.11 -23.47 -9.62
CA ASP A 215 30.52 -23.87 -9.63
C ASP A 215 30.82 -24.92 -8.56
N LEU A 216 30.24 -24.78 -7.36
CA LEU A 216 30.37 -25.76 -6.28
C LEU A 216 29.74 -27.12 -6.65
N ARG A 217 28.57 -27.10 -7.27
CA ARG A 217 27.90 -28.33 -7.73
C ARG A 217 28.70 -29.00 -8.85
N ASP A 218 29.23 -28.23 -9.78
CA ASP A 218 30.02 -28.75 -10.90
C ASP A 218 31.32 -29.39 -10.35
N GLN A 219 32.01 -28.74 -9.41
CA GLN A 219 33.15 -29.32 -8.68
C GLN A 219 32.77 -30.61 -7.94
N GLN A 220 31.62 -30.62 -7.26
CA GLN A 220 31.15 -31.80 -6.53
C GLN A 220 30.82 -32.97 -7.48
N SER A 221 30.24 -32.71 -8.64
CA SER A 221 29.99 -33.73 -9.66
C SER A 221 31.28 -34.33 -10.23
N HIS A 222 32.34 -33.51 -10.39
CA HIS A 222 33.66 -34.01 -10.79
C HIS A 222 34.34 -34.82 -9.69
N THR A 223 34.09 -34.56 -8.40
CA THR A 223 34.61 -35.37 -7.29
C THR A 223 33.75 -36.58 -6.93
N SER A 224 32.46 -36.58 -7.27
CA SER A 224 31.55 -37.74 -7.08
C SER A 224 31.66 -38.77 -8.21
N HIS A 225 32.45 -38.49 -9.25
CA HIS A 225 33.01 -39.49 -10.16
C HIS A 225 34.47 -39.81 -9.82
N GLY A 226 34.90 -39.59 -8.58
CA GLY A 226 36.15 -40.16 -8.08
C GLY A 226 36.02 -41.67 -8.05
N ASP A 227 36.99 -42.36 -8.69
CA ASP A 227 37.12 -43.82 -8.81
C ASP A 227 36.28 -44.55 -7.77
N LEU A 228 35.21 -45.20 -8.24
CA LEU A 228 34.56 -46.21 -7.44
C LEU A 228 35.67 -47.14 -6.92
N PRO A 229 35.68 -47.50 -5.63
CA PRO A 229 36.68 -48.43 -5.11
C PRO A 229 36.77 -49.63 -6.05
N ASP A 230 37.97 -50.19 -6.22
CA ASP A 230 38.39 -51.31 -7.10
C ASP A 230 37.57 -52.63 -6.94
N HIS A 231 36.42 -52.54 -6.26
CA HIS A 231 35.54 -53.59 -5.77
C HIS A 231 34.06 -53.34 -6.14
N THR A 232 33.74 -52.35 -6.97
CA THR A 232 32.38 -52.18 -7.52
C THR A 232 32.25 -52.83 -8.89
N VAL A 233 31.05 -53.32 -9.21
CA VAL A 233 30.75 -53.82 -10.55
C VAL A 233 30.89 -52.67 -11.56
N ASP A 234 31.43 -52.96 -12.74
CA ASP A 234 31.53 -52.02 -13.85
C ASP A 234 30.19 -51.31 -14.11
N THR A 235 30.22 -49.98 -14.03
CA THR A 235 29.01 -49.15 -14.05
C THR A 235 28.30 -49.16 -15.40
N GLU A 236 29.04 -49.25 -16.51
CA GLU A 236 28.44 -49.32 -17.84
C GLU A 236 27.73 -50.65 -18.05
N ARG A 237 28.33 -51.76 -17.57
CA ARG A 237 27.69 -53.08 -17.60
C ARG A 237 26.44 -53.13 -16.72
N LEU A 238 26.50 -52.51 -15.53
CA LEU A 238 25.35 -52.43 -14.63
C LEU A 238 24.20 -51.64 -15.25
N ASN A 239 24.48 -50.46 -15.82
CA ASN A 239 23.44 -49.66 -16.48
C ASN A 239 22.80 -50.41 -17.65
N ALA A 240 23.59 -51.09 -18.49
CA ALA A 240 23.05 -51.88 -19.60
C ALA A 240 22.14 -53.02 -19.11
N ALA A 241 22.51 -53.72 -18.03
CA ALA A 241 21.68 -54.76 -17.43
C ALA A 241 20.37 -54.18 -16.86
N VAL A 242 20.42 -53.02 -16.20
CA VAL A 242 19.22 -52.36 -15.66
C VAL A 242 18.30 -51.89 -16.79
N GLU A 243 18.82 -51.24 -17.83
CA GLU A 243 18.03 -50.79 -18.98
C GLU A 243 17.36 -51.96 -19.69
N GLN A 244 18.05 -53.10 -19.83
CA GLN A 244 17.46 -54.32 -20.38
C GLN A 244 16.25 -54.77 -19.54
N ARG A 245 16.38 -54.83 -18.21
CA ARG A 245 15.30 -55.26 -17.30
C ARG A 245 14.13 -54.29 -17.28
N ILE A 246 14.39 -52.98 -17.37
CA ILE A 246 13.34 -51.98 -17.52
C ILE A 246 12.61 -52.18 -18.86
N GLY A 247 13.34 -52.46 -19.93
CA GLY A 247 12.77 -52.83 -21.24
C GLY A 247 11.91 -54.09 -21.20
N GLU A 248 12.22 -55.03 -20.31
CA GLU A 248 11.42 -56.23 -20.02
C GLU A 248 10.19 -55.95 -19.12
N GLY A 249 9.95 -54.69 -18.74
CA GLY A 249 8.78 -54.26 -17.97
C GLY A 249 8.96 -54.27 -16.45
N MET A 250 10.19 -54.43 -15.96
CA MET A 250 10.52 -54.39 -14.54
C MET A 250 10.57 -52.95 -14.01
N ASP A 251 10.15 -52.74 -12.77
CA ASP A 251 10.29 -51.42 -12.14
C ASP A 251 11.78 -51.09 -11.91
N PRO A 252 12.16 -49.79 -11.88
CA PRO A 252 13.57 -49.39 -11.83
C PRO A 252 14.36 -49.96 -10.64
N TRP A 253 13.70 -50.14 -9.49
CA TRP A 253 14.37 -50.66 -8.30
C TRP A 253 14.61 -52.16 -8.42
N SER A 254 13.59 -52.93 -8.79
CA SER A 254 13.75 -54.37 -9.04
C SER A 254 14.75 -54.64 -10.17
N ALA A 255 14.76 -53.80 -11.21
CA ALA A 255 15.70 -53.87 -12.33
C ALA A 255 17.15 -53.65 -11.86
N PHE A 256 17.38 -52.69 -10.95
CA PHE A 256 18.68 -52.45 -10.33
C PHE A 256 19.17 -53.63 -9.49
N VAL A 257 18.31 -54.21 -8.64
CA VAL A 257 18.64 -55.37 -7.82
C VAL A 257 18.95 -56.59 -8.70
N ALA A 258 18.12 -56.84 -9.72
CA ALA A 258 18.32 -57.92 -10.67
C ALA A 258 19.60 -57.74 -11.49
N GLY A 259 19.83 -56.55 -12.05
CA GLY A 259 21.02 -56.23 -12.84
C GLY A 259 22.31 -56.35 -12.01
N CYS A 260 22.28 -55.95 -10.73
CA CYS A 260 23.40 -56.16 -9.82
C CYS A 260 23.70 -57.65 -9.59
N SER A 261 22.66 -58.46 -9.39
CA SER A 261 22.79 -59.91 -9.22
C SER A 261 23.28 -60.61 -10.50
N ASP A 262 22.79 -60.20 -11.67
CA ASP A 262 23.17 -60.76 -12.98
C ASP A 262 24.67 -60.59 -13.24
N LEU A 263 25.27 -59.52 -12.72
CA LEU A 263 26.68 -59.22 -12.83
C LEU A 263 27.53 -59.81 -11.67
N GLY A 264 26.95 -60.67 -10.85
CA GLY A 264 27.63 -61.32 -9.72
C GLY A 264 27.91 -60.40 -8.54
N GLY A 265 27.26 -59.22 -8.50
CA GLY A 265 27.37 -58.26 -7.41
C GLY A 265 26.47 -58.58 -6.21
N VAL A 266 26.70 -57.85 -5.12
CA VAL A 266 25.87 -57.84 -3.92
C VAL A 266 25.46 -56.41 -3.64
N LEU A 267 24.18 -56.23 -3.36
CA LEU A 267 23.63 -54.95 -2.92
C LEU A 267 24.13 -54.64 -1.51
N VAL A 268 24.71 -53.46 -1.33
CA VAL A 268 25.14 -52.93 -0.03
C VAL A 268 24.45 -51.58 0.18
N GLU A 269 23.79 -51.42 1.31
CA GLU A 269 23.18 -50.15 1.70
C GLU A 269 24.24 -49.28 2.39
N GLU A 270 24.59 -48.15 1.77
CA GLU A 270 25.48 -47.13 2.35
C GLU A 270 24.69 -45.83 2.57
N GLY A 271 24.04 -45.72 3.73
CA GLY A 271 23.27 -44.54 4.09
C GLY A 271 21.99 -44.40 3.25
N PRO A 272 21.68 -43.22 2.67
CA PRO A 272 20.50 -43.05 1.83
C PRO A 272 20.64 -43.66 0.41
N GLU A 273 21.79 -44.25 0.07
CA GLU A 273 22.08 -44.80 -1.26
C GLU A 273 22.33 -46.32 -1.19
N SER A 274 21.94 -47.03 -2.26
CA SER A 274 22.17 -48.46 -2.42
C SER A 274 23.16 -48.70 -3.56
N LEU A 275 24.24 -49.43 -3.27
CA LEU A 275 25.36 -49.66 -4.17
C LEU A 275 25.48 -51.14 -4.55
N CYS A 276 25.87 -51.42 -5.80
CA CYS A 276 26.20 -52.76 -6.25
C CYS A 276 27.72 -53.01 -6.13
N LYS A 277 28.14 -53.85 -5.18
CA LYS A 277 29.55 -54.22 -4.99
C LYS A 277 29.85 -55.56 -5.66
N ALA A 278 31.00 -55.70 -6.30
CA ALA A 278 31.43 -57.00 -6.83
C ALA A 278 31.66 -57.95 -5.64
N LYS A 279 31.24 -59.22 -5.76
CA LYS A 279 31.75 -60.25 -4.85
C LYS A 279 33.24 -60.38 -5.11
N GLY A 280 34.07 -59.97 -4.14
CA GLY A 280 35.49 -60.30 -4.17
C GLY A 280 35.71 -61.82 -4.28
N PRO A 281 36.92 -62.26 -4.65
CA PRO A 281 37.28 -63.68 -4.56
C PRO A 281 37.14 -64.23 -3.14
#